data_AF-A5V0W9-F1
#
_entry.id   AF-A5V0W9-F1
#
_cell.length_a   1.000
_cell.length_b   1.000
_cell.length_c   1.000
_cell.angle_alpha   90.00
_cell.angle_beta   90.00
_cell.angle_gamma   90.00
#
_symmetry.space_group_name_H-M   'P 1'
#
loop_
_entity.id
_entity.type
_entity.pdbx_description
1 polymer ?
#
loop_
_entity_poly.entity_id
_entity_poly.type
_entity_poly.pdbx_seq_one_letter_code
_entity_poly.pdbx_strand_id
1 'polypeptide(L)'
;MELDDKLKAELIATARSLKGSERRMFMARTVKMLGPGGQRLAERELGWNRATIRKGMRELERGVTCLDGTRLRGRKPVEARLPNLLHDLRDLIETWRRAHPECRNDARAPCMSAEDVRRALIEQKGYSDSILPSLQTIAARMRALGYRPRRSIRYLRRRRDR
;
A
#
# COMPACT_ATOMS: atom_id res chain seq x y z
N MET A 1 -0.07 5.18 45.21
CA MET A 1 -1.45 5.32 44.70
C MET A 1 -1.78 4.05 43.97
N GLU A 2 -2.80 3.36 44.44
CA GLU A 2 -3.39 2.17 43.80
C GLU A 2 -4.67 2.63 43.11
N LEU A 3 -4.95 2.14 41.89
CA LEU A 3 -6.21 2.40 41.21
C LEU A 3 -7.25 1.37 41.67
N ASP A 4 -8.51 1.75 41.69
CA ASP A 4 -9.62 0.80 41.91
C ASP A 4 -9.71 -0.20 40.74
N ASP A 5 -9.99 -1.48 41.03
CA ASP A 5 -9.95 -2.54 40.02
C ASP A 5 -11.07 -2.43 38.98
N LYS A 6 -12.26 -1.91 39.36
CA LYS A 6 -13.34 -1.65 38.39
C LYS A 6 -12.93 -0.53 37.44
N LEU A 7 -12.32 0.53 37.98
CA LEU A 7 -11.80 1.63 37.17
C LEU A 7 -10.68 1.16 36.22
N LYS A 8 -9.75 0.30 36.67
CA LYS A 8 -8.72 -0.28 35.80
C LYS A 8 -9.34 -1.02 34.62
N ALA A 9 -10.30 -1.90 34.90
CA ALA A 9 -10.98 -2.70 33.88
C ALA A 9 -11.63 -1.80 32.81
N GLU A 10 -12.30 -0.74 33.24
CA GLU A 10 -13.01 0.16 32.34
C GLU A 10 -12.07 1.02 31.48
N LEU A 11 -10.98 1.53 32.07
CA LEU A 11 -9.94 2.24 31.34
C LEU A 11 -9.28 1.35 30.28
N ILE A 12 -8.98 0.10 30.63
CA ILE A 12 -8.40 -0.89 29.71
C ILE A 12 -9.37 -1.22 28.58
N ALA A 13 -10.64 -1.48 28.90
CA ALA A 13 -11.67 -1.79 27.91
C ALA A 13 -11.87 -0.61 26.94
N THR A 14 -11.98 0.60 27.46
CA THR A 14 -12.10 1.83 26.67
C THR A 14 -10.90 1.99 25.74
N ALA A 15 -9.67 1.88 26.25
CA ALA A 15 -8.47 1.99 25.42
C ALA A 15 -8.41 0.92 24.32
N ARG A 16 -8.90 -0.29 24.58
CA ARG A 16 -8.97 -1.38 23.59
C ARG A 16 -10.02 -1.14 22.50
N SER A 17 -11.11 -0.45 22.82
CA SER A 17 -12.16 -0.10 21.85
C SER A 17 -11.69 0.97 20.84
N LEU A 18 -10.74 1.83 21.24
CA LEU A 18 -10.22 2.91 20.43
C LEU A 18 -9.07 2.45 19.51
N LYS A 19 -8.90 3.13 18.37
CA LYS A 19 -7.85 2.82 17.38
C LYS A 19 -6.92 4.01 17.15
N GLY A 20 -5.72 3.72 16.64
CA GLY A 20 -4.79 4.72 16.12
C GLY A 20 -4.50 5.86 17.12
N SER A 21 -4.75 7.10 16.68
CA SER A 21 -4.55 8.32 17.47
C SER A 21 -5.58 8.51 18.57
N GLU A 22 -6.84 8.12 18.37
CA GLU A 22 -7.89 8.27 19.38
C GLU A 22 -7.53 7.54 20.67
N ARG A 23 -7.00 6.31 20.53
CA ARG A 23 -6.49 5.54 21.66
C ARG A 23 -5.36 6.27 22.38
N ARG A 24 -4.39 6.83 21.64
CA ARG A 24 -3.25 7.55 22.23
C ARG A 24 -3.69 8.82 22.95
N MET A 25 -4.62 9.56 22.36
CA MET A 25 -5.18 10.78 22.94
C MET A 25 -5.97 10.48 24.21
N PHE A 26 -6.76 9.40 24.22
CA PHE A 26 -7.43 8.92 25.43
C PHE A 26 -6.40 8.62 26.53
N MET A 27 -5.41 7.76 26.25
CA MET A 27 -4.38 7.40 27.23
C MET A 27 -3.62 8.62 27.75
N ALA A 28 -3.30 9.58 26.88
CA ALA A 28 -2.62 10.81 27.25
C ALA A 28 -3.47 11.70 28.16
N ARG A 29 -4.76 11.90 27.84
CA ARG A 29 -5.67 12.67 28.71
C ARG A 29 -5.83 12.01 30.07
N THR A 30 -6.02 10.70 30.12
CA THR A 30 -6.09 9.94 31.38
C THR A 30 -4.82 10.12 32.19
N VAL A 31 -3.65 9.96 31.60
CA VAL A 31 -2.36 10.12 32.29
C VAL A 31 -2.13 11.56 32.75
N LYS A 32 -2.57 12.56 31.98
CA LYS A 32 -2.52 13.97 32.38
C LYS A 32 -3.38 14.23 33.62
N MET A 33 -4.55 13.60 33.71
CA MET A 33 -5.41 13.68 34.91
C MET A 33 -4.79 12.98 36.13
N LEU A 34 -4.05 11.88 35.93
CA LEU A 34 -3.33 11.18 37.01
C LEU A 34 -2.15 11.98 37.59
N GLY A 35 -1.73 13.07 36.93
CA GLY A 35 -0.71 13.97 37.44
C GLY A 35 0.73 13.41 37.43
N PRO A 36 1.62 13.96 38.26
CA PRO A 36 3.02 13.54 38.34
C PRO A 36 3.16 12.05 38.62
N GLY A 37 3.95 11.35 37.80
CA GLY A 37 4.11 9.89 37.91
C GLY A 37 3.01 9.07 37.25
N GLY A 38 1.96 9.69 36.68
CA GLY A 38 0.85 9.02 36.01
C GLY A 38 1.27 8.05 34.90
N GLN A 39 2.38 8.31 34.18
CA GLN A 39 2.93 7.37 33.19
C GLN A 39 3.42 6.06 33.81
N ARG A 40 4.09 6.12 34.97
CA ARG A 40 4.57 4.93 35.68
C ARG A 40 3.40 4.16 36.28
N LEU A 41 2.42 4.88 36.82
CA LEU A 41 1.19 4.29 37.35
C LEU A 41 0.41 3.57 36.24
N ALA A 42 0.20 4.19 35.08
CA ALA A 42 -0.51 3.59 33.95
C ALA A 42 0.23 2.37 33.36
N GLU A 43 1.56 2.36 33.36
CA GLU A 43 2.34 1.19 32.94
C GLU A 43 2.12 0.02 33.89
N ARG A 44 2.20 0.27 35.20
CA ARG A 44 2.07 -0.76 36.24
C ARG A 44 0.64 -1.30 36.36
N GLU A 45 -0.35 -0.42 36.41
CA GLU A 45 -1.75 -0.79 36.71
C GLU A 45 -2.58 -1.13 35.48
N LEU A 46 -2.30 -0.48 34.34
CA LEU A 46 -3.11 -0.61 33.12
C LEU A 46 -2.39 -1.39 32.02
N GLY A 47 -1.11 -1.74 32.23
CA GLY A 47 -0.27 -2.38 31.21
C GLY A 47 0.02 -1.48 30.01
N TRP A 48 -0.12 -0.16 30.16
CA TRP A 48 -0.01 0.78 29.05
C TRP A 48 1.44 1.11 28.74
N ASN A 49 1.81 0.99 27.45
CA ASN A 49 3.16 1.30 27.00
C ASN A 49 3.46 2.81 27.09
N ARG A 50 4.48 3.20 27.87
CA ARG A 50 4.90 4.59 28.06
C ARG A 50 5.30 5.32 26.77
N ALA A 51 5.84 4.65 25.76
CA ALA A 51 6.16 5.27 24.48
C ALA A 51 4.89 5.68 23.71
N THR A 52 3.82 4.88 23.82
CA THR A 52 2.51 5.19 23.25
C THR A 52 1.89 6.39 23.96
N ILE A 53 1.95 6.41 25.30
CA ILE A 53 1.49 7.54 26.11
C ILE A 53 2.27 8.82 25.75
N ARG A 54 3.60 8.77 25.67
CA ARG A 54 4.43 9.93 25.32
C ARG A 54 4.13 10.47 23.92
N LYS A 55 3.81 9.60 22.96
CA LYS A 55 3.34 10.03 21.63
C LYS A 55 2.01 10.78 21.76
N GLY A 56 1.04 10.23 22.49
CA GLY A 56 -0.24 10.89 22.75
C GLY A 56 -0.10 12.20 23.54
N MET A 57 0.83 12.29 24.49
CA MET A 57 1.07 13.53 25.24
C MET A 57 1.58 14.65 24.33
N ARG A 58 2.51 14.34 23.41
CA ARG A 58 2.98 15.32 22.41
C ARG A 58 1.88 15.73 21.45
N GLU A 59 1.02 14.80 21.04
CA GLU A 59 -0.17 15.08 20.23
C GLU A 59 -1.12 16.04 20.98
N LEU A 60 -1.38 15.77 22.26
CA LEU A 60 -2.24 16.55 23.14
C LEU A 60 -1.68 17.96 23.43
N GLU A 61 -0.40 18.08 23.75
CA GLU A 61 0.27 19.35 24.07
C GLU A 61 0.34 20.29 22.86
N ARG A 62 0.53 19.74 21.66
CA ARG A 62 0.66 20.51 20.42
C ARG A 62 -0.66 20.72 19.71
N GLY A 63 -1.74 20.09 20.16
CA GLY A 63 -3.04 20.13 19.48
C GLY A 63 -3.04 19.49 18.09
N VAL A 64 -2.14 18.53 17.83
CA VAL A 64 -2.00 17.88 16.52
C VAL A 64 -2.19 16.38 16.63
N THR A 65 -2.81 15.78 15.62
CA THR A 65 -2.97 14.33 15.53
C THR A 65 -1.89 13.74 14.61
N CYS A 66 -0.99 12.90 15.13
CA CYS A 66 -0.06 12.20 14.25
C CYS A 66 -0.76 11.03 13.54
N LEU A 67 -0.93 11.15 12.23
CA LEU A 67 -1.44 10.05 11.42
C LEU A 67 -0.41 8.93 11.30
N ASP A 68 -0.86 7.69 11.40
CA ASP A 68 0.02 6.54 11.22
C ASP A 68 0.33 6.37 9.72
N GLY A 69 1.59 6.60 9.33
CA GLY A 69 2.04 6.58 7.93
C GLY A 69 2.20 5.18 7.34
N THR A 70 1.32 4.23 7.65
CA THR A 70 1.43 2.84 7.14
C THR A 70 1.43 2.78 5.62
N ARG A 71 0.66 3.65 4.96
CA ARG A 71 0.61 3.79 3.49
C ARG A 71 1.90 4.34 2.88
N LEU A 72 2.74 4.99 3.67
CA LEU A 72 4.05 5.49 3.24
C LEU A 72 5.14 4.41 3.33
N ARG A 73 4.85 3.29 4.00
CA ARG A 73 5.75 2.14 4.10
C ARG A 73 5.59 1.22 2.88
N GLY A 74 6.60 0.41 2.64
CA GLY A 74 6.58 -0.63 1.61
C GLY A 74 7.34 -0.27 0.34
N ARG A 75 7.36 -1.23 -0.60
CA ARG A 75 8.08 -1.08 -1.87
C ARG A 75 7.39 -0.04 -2.75
N LYS A 76 8.14 0.95 -3.21
CA LYS A 76 7.64 1.95 -4.15
C LYS A 76 7.17 1.28 -5.46
N PRO A 77 6.15 1.84 -6.13
CA PRO A 77 5.72 1.37 -7.44
C PRO A 77 6.88 1.48 -8.46
N VAL A 78 6.83 0.69 -9.54
CA VAL A 78 7.92 0.65 -10.53
C VAL A 78 8.11 2.00 -11.20
N GLU A 79 7.04 2.76 -11.31
CA GLU A 79 6.95 4.12 -11.83
C GLU A 79 7.82 5.11 -11.05
N ALA A 80 8.08 4.85 -9.77
CA ALA A 80 9.00 5.67 -9.00
C ALA A 80 10.46 5.54 -9.51
N ARG A 81 10.80 4.42 -10.17
CA ARG A 81 12.10 4.20 -10.82
C ARG A 81 12.04 4.45 -12.33
N LEU A 82 10.90 4.15 -12.96
CA LEU A 82 10.67 4.27 -14.41
C LEU A 82 9.45 5.18 -14.65
N PRO A 83 9.61 6.52 -14.54
CA PRO A 83 8.48 7.45 -14.57
C PRO A 83 7.67 7.39 -15.87
N ASN A 84 8.34 7.12 -17.00
CA ASN A 84 7.72 7.09 -18.32
C ASN A 84 7.07 5.73 -18.65
N LEU A 85 7.25 4.70 -17.82
CA LEU A 85 6.84 3.33 -18.15
C LEU A 85 5.34 3.22 -18.47
N LEU A 86 4.48 3.90 -17.73
CA LEU A 86 3.03 3.84 -17.99
C LEU A 86 2.65 4.51 -19.31
N HIS A 87 3.32 5.62 -19.64
CA HIS A 87 3.13 6.31 -20.90
C HIS A 87 3.57 5.42 -22.07
N ASP A 88 4.77 4.85 -21.97
CA ASP A 88 5.32 3.96 -23.01
C ASP A 88 4.50 2.68 -23.16
N LEU A 89 4.01 2.09 -22.06
CA LEU A 89 3.08 0.96 -22.12
C LEU A 89 1.81 1.31 -22.89
N ARG A 90 1.21 2.47 -22.60
CA ARG A 90 -0.01 2.93 -23.29
C ARG A 90 0.26 3.16 -24.77
N ASP A 91 1.35 3.84 -25.09
CA ASP A 91 1.73 4.18 -26.47
C ASP A 91 1.97 2.92 -27.32
N LEU A 92 2.71 1.94 -26.78
CA LEU A 92 2.95 0.66 -27.46
C LEU A 92 1.65 -0.12 -27.70
N ILE A 93 0.79 -0.21 -26.68
CA ILE A 93 -0.47 -0.95 -26.79
C ILE A 93 -1.41 -0.28 -27.79
N GLU A 94 -1.54 1.04 -27.76
CA GLU A 94 -2.44 1.75 -28.69
C GLU A 94 -1.91 1.73 -30.12
N THR A 95 -0.60 1.87 -30.30
CA THR A 95 0.04 1.70 -31.63
C THR A 95 -0.20 0.30 -32.17
N TRP A 96 -0.05 -0.73 -31.34
CA TRP A 96 -0.35 -2.11 -31.72
C TRP A 96 -1.84 -2.28 -32.09
N ARG A 97 -2.76 -1.76 -31.29
CA ARG A 97 -4.21 -1.86 -31.55
C ARG A 97 -4.64 -1.16 -32.83
N ARG A 98 -4.01 -0.04 -33.20
CA ARG A 98 -4.27 0.61 -34.49
C ARG A 98 -3.91 -0.28 -35.68
N ALA A 99 -2.82 -1.03 -35.57
CA ALA A 99 -2.35 -1.94 -36.62
C ALA A 99 -3.15 -3.26 -36.72
N HIS A 100 -3.94 -3.62 -35.70
CA HIS A 100 -4.62 -4.91 -35.59
C HIS A 100 -6.16 -4.73 -35.55
N PRO A 101 -6.87 -4.90 -36.69
CA PRO A 101 -8.31 -4.70 -36.79
C PRO A 101 -9.16 -5.52 -35.81
N GLU A 102 -8.74 -6.75 -35.49
CA GLU A 102 -9.39 -7.66 -34.53
C GLU A 102 -9.45 -7.08 -33.10
N CYS A 103 -8.62 -6.08 -32.86
CA CYS A 103 -8.40 -5.43 -31.57
C CYS A 103 -8.96 -4.01 -31.51
N ARG A 104 -9.38 -3.47 -32.65
CA ARG A 104 -9.82 -2.08 -32.80
C ARG A 104 -11.21 -1.86 -32.20
N ASN A 105 -12.11 -2.84 -32.34
CA ASN A 105 -13.53 -2.70 -32.02
C ASN A 105 -13.89 -2.94 -30.54
N ASP A 106 -13.01 -3.56 -29.76
CA ASP A 106 -13.20 -3.75 -28.31
C ASP A 106 -11.97 -3.26 -27.53
N ALA A 107 -12.15 -2.23 -26.72
CA ALA A 107 -11.12 -1.67 -25.83
C ALA A 107 -10.58 -2.69 -24.81
N ARG A 108 -11.36 -3.73 -24.50
CA ARG A 108 -11.01 -4.77 -23.54
C ARG A 108 -10.50 -6.06 -24.20
N ALA A 109 -10.43 -6.10 -25.53
CA ALA A 109 -9.90 -7.26 -26.24
C ALA A 109 -8.43 -7.52 -25.85
N PRO A 110 -8.07 -8.80 -25.59
CA PRO A 110 -6.71 -9.14 -25.22
C PRO A 110 -5.77 -9.17 -26.44
N CYS A 111 -5.22 -8.00 -26.77
CA CYS A 111 -4.47 -7.78 -28.02
C CYS A 111 -3.00 -8.14 -27.95
N MET A 112 -2.39 -7.89 -26.79
CA MET A 112 -0.93 -8.00 -26.63
C MET A 112 -0.63 -8.74 -25.33
N SER A 113 0.33 -9.67 -25.35
CA SER A 113 0.77 -10.34 -24.13
C SER A 113 1.81 -9.49 -23.39
N ALA A 114 2.00 -9.74 -22.09
CA ALA A 114 3.04 -9.05 -21.34
C ALA A 114 4.46 -9.36 -21.86
N GLU A 115 4.66 -10.53 -22.48
CA GLU A 115 5.92 -10.91 -23.15
C GLU A 115 6.15 -10.03 -24.38
N ASP A 116 5.12 -9.87 -25.22
CA ASP A 116 5.17 -9.01 -26.40
C ASP A 116 5.44 -7.55 -26.01
N VAL A 117 4.76 -7.05 -24.98
CA VAL A 117 4.95 -5.70 -24.47
C VAL A 117 6.36 -5.49 -23.94
N ARG A 118 6.89 -6.46 -23.18
CA ARG A 118 8.25 -6.36 -22.65
C ARG A 118 9.29 -6.31 -23.76
N ARG A 119 9.13 -7.13 -24.79
CA ARG A 119 9.99 -7.11 -25.98
C ARG A 119 9.91 -5.77 -26.71
N ALA A 120 8.70 -5.25 -26.94
CA ALA A 120 8.50 -3.96 -27.59
C ALA A 120 9.09 -2.79 -26.79
N LEU A 121 9.05 -2.85 -25.45
CA LEU A 121 9.74 -1.86 -24.59
C LEU A 121 11.26 -1.87 -24.81
N ILE A 122 11.87 -3.03 -25.04
CA ILE A 122 13.31 -3.14 -25.32
C ILE A 122 13.59 -2.62 -26.74
N GLU A 123 12.86 -3.13 -27.74
CA GLU A 123 13.12 -2.87 -29.16
C GLU A 123 12.79 -1.44 -29.60
N GLN A 124 11.66 -0.88 -29.14
CA GLN A 124 11.15 0.41 -29.62
C GLN A 124 11.42 1.57 -28.66
N LYS A 125 11.53 1.27 -27.36
CA LYS A 125 11.71 2.29 -26.30
C LYS A 125 13.09 2.24 -25.65
N GLY A 126 13.95 1.29 -26.06
CA GLY A 126 15.35 1.22 -25.65
C GLY A 126 15.58 0.85 -24.18
N TYR A 127 14.59 0.26 -23.50
CA TYR A 127 14.77 -0.15 -22.11
C TYR A 127 15.76 -1.31 -22.00
N SER A 128 16.64 -1.26 -20.99
CA SER A 128 17.52 -2.40 -20.68
C SER A 128 16.74 -3.54 -20.00
N ASP A 129 17.10 -4.78 -20.33
CA ASP A 129 16.47 -5.98 -19.77
C ASP A 129 16.53 -6.02 -18.24
N SER A 130 17.65 -5.57 -17.67
CA SER A 130 17.94 -5.58 -16.23
C SER A 130 17.10 -4.58 -15.42
N ILE A 131 16.66 -3.49 -16.05
CA ILE A 131 15.86 -2.44 -15.39
C ILE A 131 14.36 -2.68 -15.53
N LEU A 132 13.94 -3.44 -16.55
CA LEU A 132 12.54 -3.72 -16.77
C LEU A 132 11.96 -4.59 -15.65
N PRO A 133 10.72 -4.32 -15.23
CA PRO A 133 10.08 -5.15 -14.23
C PRO A 133 9.69 -6.53 -14.80
N SER A 134 9.33 -7.45 -13.92
CA SER A 134 8.89 -8.79 -14.32
C SER A 134 7.64 -8.75 -15.19
N LEU A 135 7.44 -9.81 -16.00
CA LEU A 135 6.23 -9.98 -16.83
C LEU A 135 4.93 -9.83 -16.01
N GLN A 136 4.93 -10.33 -14.77
CA GLN A 136 3.77 -10.19 -13.87
C GLN A 136 3.51 -8.72 -13.51
N THR A 137 4.56 -7.94 -13.27
CA THR A 137 4.43 -6.52 -12.98
C THR A 137 3.93 -5.77 -14.21
N ILE A 138 4.47 -6.07 -15.39
CA ILE A 138 4.01 -5.48 -16.67
C ILE A 138 2.52 -5.79 -16.87
N ALA A 139 2.12 -7.06 -16.72
CA ALA A 139 0.72 -7.47 -16.81
C ALA A 139 -0.18 -6.74 -15.78
N ALA A 140 0.31 -6.53 -14.56
CA ALA A 140 -0.43 -5.79 -13.54
C ALA A 140 -0.59 -4.30 -13.93
N ARG A 141 0.43 -3.68 -14.50
CA ARG A 141 0.36 -2.29 -15.00
C ARG A 141 -0.54 -2.16 -16.22
N MET A 142 -0.51 -3.12 -17.14
CA MET A 142 -1.47 -3.19 -18.25
C MET A 142 -2.91 -3.21 -17.73
N ARG A 143 -3.22 -4.06 -16.73
CA ARG A 143 -4.55 -4.12 -16.12
C ARG A 143 -4.94 -2.82 -15.42
N ALA A 144 -3.99 -2.19 -14.71
CA ALA A 144 -4.23 -0.89 -14.08
C ALA A 144 -4.54 0.22 -15.10
N LEU A 145 -4.00 0.13 -16.31
CA LEU A 145 -4.34 1.01 -17.43
C LEU A 145 -5.67 0.65 -18.13
N GLY A 146 -6.34 -0.42 -17.72
CA GLY A 146 -7.61 -0.89 -18.31
C GLY A 146 -7.45 -1.95 -19.40
N TYR A 147 -6.24 -2.38 -19.72
CA TYR A 147 -5.99 -3.38 -20.77
C TYR A 147 -5.98 -4.79 -20.22
N ARG A 148 -6.60 -5.73 -20.95
CA ARG A 148 -6.54 -7.16 -20.62
C ARG A 148 -5.34 -7.79 -21.34
N PRO A 149 -4.30 -8.29 -20.63
CA PRO A 149 -3.18 -8.94 -21.32
C PRO A 149 -3.62 -10.24 -21.98
N ARG A 150 -3.15 -10.48 -23.20
CA ARG A 150 -3.29 -11.79 -23.87
C ARG A 150 -2.46 -12.83 -23.12
N ARG A 151 -2.98 -14.06 -23.07
CA ARG A 151 -2.18 -15.21 -22.62
C ARG A 151 -0.99 -15.37 -23.55
N SER A 152 0.20 -15.66 -23.01
CA SER A 152 1.35 -15.88 -23.88
C SER A 152 1.17 -17.15 -24.71
N ILE A 153 1.77 -17.17 -25.91
CA ILE A 153 1.74 -18.33 -26.81
C ILE A 153 2.30 -19.57 -26.09
N ARG A 154 3.34 -19.38 -25.28
CA ARG A 154 3.93 -20.43 -24.43
C ARG A 154 2.91 -21.05 -23.47
N TYR A 155 2.09 -20.23 -22.82
CA TYR A 155 1.03 -20.71 -21.94
C TYR A 155 -0.05 -21.49 -22.70
N LEU A 156 -0.47 -20.99 -23.86
CA LEU A 156 -1.50 -21.64 -24.69
C LEU A 156 -1.03 -23.01 -25.20
N ARG A 157 0.24 -23.13 -25.62
CA ARG A 157 0.85 -24.40 -26.06
C ARG A 157 0.86 -25.44 -24.92
N ARG A 158 1.40 -25.08 -23.75
CA ARG A 158 1.46 -25.98 -22.57
C ARG A 158 0.10 -26.50 -22.09
N ARG A 159 -0.99 -25.77 -22.36
CA ARG A 159 -2.34 -26.20 -21.98
C ARG A 159 -2.96 -27.15 -23.02
N ARG A 160 -2.55 -27.05 -24.29
CA ARG A 160 -3.03 -27.93 -25.36
C ARG A 160 -2.43 -29.34 -25.24
N ASP A 161 -1.24 -29.42 -24.64
CA ASP A 161 -0.50 -30.67 -24.42
C ASP A 161 -0.83 -31.35 -23.07
N ARG A 162 -1.89 -30.92 -22.37
CA ARG A 162 -2.40 -31.50 -21.12
C ARG A 162 -3.85 -31.93 -21.30
#